data_AF-K2AIV4-F1
#
_entry.id   AF-K2AIV4-F1
#
_cell.length_a   1.000
_cell.length_b   1.000
_cell.length_c   1.000
_cell.angle_alpha   90.00
_cell.angle_beta   90.00
_cell.angle_gamma   90.00
#
_symmetry.space_group_name_H-M   'P 1'
#
loop_
_entity.id
_entity.type
_entity.pdbx_description
1 polymer ?
#
loop_
_entity_poly.entity_id
_entity_poly.type
_entity_poly.pdbx_seq_one_letter_code
_entity_poly.pdbx_strand_id
1 'polypeptide(L)' 'MTQKQLADLTGTAQSTISDIETGVVSVSLDVYLRLLEALGCDLTVSDRTTDADLI' A
#
# COMPACT_ATOMS: atom_id res chain seq x y z
N MET A 1 -2.33 -12.79 8.14
CA MET A 1 -0.96 -12.26 8.15
C MET A 1 -0.87 -11.17 9.22
N THR A 2 0.15 -11.16 10.06
CA THR A 2 0.39 -10.08 11.03
C THR A 2 1.26 -8.98 10.42
N GLN A 3 1.25 -7.76 10.98
CA GLN A 3 2.13 -6.67 10.52
C GLN A 3 3.62 -7.07 10.57
N LYS A 4 4.01 -7.87 11.57
CA LYS A 4 5.37 -8.41 11.67
C LYS A 4 5.69 -9.35 10.52
N GLN A 5 4.80 -10.29 10.20
CA GLN A 5 4.99 -11.21 9.08
C GLN A 5 5.06 -10.47 7.74
N LEU A 6 4.22 -9.44 7.56
CA LEU A 6 4.26 -8.61 6.35
C LEU A 6 5.57 -7.83 6.25
N ALA A 7 6.01 -7.21 7.35
CA ALA A 7 7.27 -6.49 7.42
C ALA A 7 8.48 -7.38 7.08
N ASP A 8 8.50 -8.60 7.60
CA ASP A 8 9.52 -9.60 7.31
C ASP A 8 9.51 -9.98 5.82
N LEU A 9 8.32 -10.13 5.24
CA LEU A 9 8.13 -10.52 3.84
C LEU A 9 8.52 -9.39 2.87
N THR A 10 8.21 -8.15 3.21
CA THR A 10 8.49 -6.98 2.36
C THR A 10 9.88 -6.39 2.60
N GLY A 11 10.60 -6.80 3.65
CA GLY A 11 11.89 -6.22 4.00
C GLY A 11 11.77 -4.77 4.50
N THR A 12 10.71 -4.47 5.25
CA THR A 12 10.48 -3.16 5.89
C THR A 12 10.40 -3.31 7.41
N ALA A 13 10.48 -2.21 8.16
CA ALA A 13 10.20 -2.26 9.60
C ALA A 13 8.70 -2.45 9.86
N GLN A 14 8.33 -3.17 10.93
CA GLN A 14 6.92 -3.31 11.31
C GLN A 14 6.28 -1.96 11.68
N SER A 15 7.05 -1.04 12.27
CA SER A 15 6.58 0.33 12.52
C SER A 15 6.19 1.04 11.22
N THR A 16 6.94 0.84 10.12
CA THR A 16 6.58 1.36 8.80
C THR A 16 5.22 0.82 8.33
N ILE A 17 4.94 -0.47 8.53
CA ILE A 17 3.61 -1.04 8.21
C ILE A 17 2.52 -0.37 9.04
N SER A 18 2.75 -0.19 10.34
CA SER A 18 1.81 0.48 11.25
C SER A 18 1.53 1.93 10.81
N ASP A 19 2.57 2.66 10.41
CA ASP A 19 2.41 4.06 10.04
C ASP A 19 1.69 4.21 8.68
N ILE A 20 1.86 3.25 7.76
CA ILE A 20 1.09 3.16 6.51
C ILE A 20 -0.38 2.90 6.80
N GLU A 21 -0.69 1.88 7.62
CA GLU A 21 -2.07 1.48 7.95
C GLU A 21 -2.85 2.58 8.70
N THR A 22 -2.14 3.44 9.43
CA THR A 22 -2.72 4.57 10.17
C THR A 22 -2.71 5.88 9.39
N GLY A 23 -2.15 5.90 8.17
CA GLY A 23 -2.09 7.08 7.31
C GLY A 23 -1.14 8.17 7.82
N VAL A 24 -0.16 7.82 8.64
CA VAL A 24 0.73 8.76 9.33
C VAL A 24 1.92 9.18 8.46
N VAL A 25 2.25 8.45 7.39
CA VAL A 25 3.42 8.74 6.53
C VAL A 25 3.11 8.63 5.04
N SER A 26 3.87 9.39 4.25
CA SER A 26 4.01 9.15 2.81
C SER A 26 5.17 8.19 2.57
N VAL A 27 4.87 6.97 2.13
CA VAL A 27 5.89 5.97 1.74
C VAL A 27 6.18 6.01 0.25
N SER A 28 7.37 5.55 -0.14
CA SER A 28 7.76 5.46 -1.54
C SER A 28 6.86 4.48 -2.31
N LEU A 29 6.72 4.71 -3.62
CA LEU A 29 6.01 3.79 -4.52
C LEU A 29 6.60 2.37 -4.49
N ASP A 30 7.92 2.24 -4.35
CA ASP A 30 8.61 0.96 -4.18
C ASP A 30 8.07 0.14 -2.98
N VAL A 31 7.85 0.80 -1.84
CA VAL A 31 7.27 0.15 -0.65
C VAL A 31 5.85 -0.33 -0.95
N TYR A 32 5.04 0.48 -1.63
CA TYR A 32 3.69 0.07 -2.05
C TYR A 32 3.72 -1.16 -2.96
N LEU A 33 4.62 -1.20 -3.95
CA LEU A 33 4.72 -2.33 -4.88
C LEU A 33 5.11 -3.63 -4.16
N ARG A 34 6.09 -3.58 -3.23
CA ARG A 34 6.46 -4.73 -2.41
C ARG A 34 5.31 -5.23 -1.52
N LEU A 35 4.52 -4.31 -0.96
CA LEU A 35 3.33 -4.67 -0.18
C LEU A 35 2.27 -5.35 -1.03
N LEU A 36 2.01 -4.84 -2.23
CA LEU A 36 1.05 -5.42 -3.17
C LEU A 36 1.48 -6.83 -3.59
N GLU A 37 2.76 -7.03 -3.93
CA GLU A 37 3.32 -8.34 -4.25
C GLU A 37 3.15 -9.34 -3.10
N ALA A 38 3.50 -8.93 -1.88
CA ALA A 38 3.34 -9.73 -0.66
C ALA A 38 1.89 -10.13 -0.35
N LEU A 39 0.93 -9.29 -0.77
CA LEU A 39 -0.50 -9.49 -0.57
C LEU A 39 -1.18 -10.22 -1.74
N GLY A 40 -0.48 -10.41 -2.86
CA GLY A 40 -1.07 -10.94 -4.09
C GLY A 40 -2.07 -9.99 -4.74
N CYS A 41 -1.82 -8.69 -4.64
CA CYS A 41 -2.67 -7.62 -5.17
C CYS A 41 -2.05 -6.98 -6.42
N ASP A 42 -2.90 -6.46 -7.31
CA ASP A 42 -2.48 -5.69 -8.48
C ASP A 42 -2.58 -4.18 -8.23
N LEU A 43 -1.67 -3.42 -8.84
CA LEU A 43 -1.79 -1.95 -8.94
C LEU A 43 -2.54 -1.58 -10.22
N THR A 44 -3.73 -0.99 -10.09
CA THR A 44 -4.49 -0.45 -11.23
C THR A 44 -4.47 1.07 -11.22
N VAL A 45 -4.20 1.66 -12.38
CA VAL A 45 -4.37 3.10 -12.61
C VAL A 45 -5.61 3.29 -13.49
N SER A 46 -6.57 4.06 -12.99
CA SER A 46 -7.76 4.44 -13.74
C SER A 46 -7.73 5.93 -14.04
N ASP A 47 -8.44 6.35 -15.09
CA ASP A 47 -8.65 7.78 -15.33
C ASP A 47 -9.25 8.42 -14.09
N ARG A 48 -8.86 9.67 -13.84
CA ARG A 48 -9.45 10.46 -12.76
C ARG A 48 -10.92 10.65 -13.13
N THR A 49 -11.82 9.92 -12.49
CA THR A 49 -13.25 10.20 -12.55
C THR A 49 -13.45 11.63 -12.07
N THR A 50 -13.66 12.54 -13.02
CA THR A 50 -14.31 13.81 -12.71
C THR A 50 -15.71 13.45 -12.24
N ASP A 51 -16.13 14.02 -11.12
CA ASP A 51 -17.48 13.88 -10.53
C ASP A 51 -18.63 14.14 -11.54
N ALA A 52 -18.28 14.70 -12.71
CA ALA A 52 -19.17 14.92 -13.86
C ALA A 52 -19.68 13.63 -14.55
N ASP A 53 -19.05 12.46 -14.35
CA ASP A 53 -19.50 11.19 -14.97
C ASP A 53 -20.56 10.43 -14.13
N LEU A 54 -20.98 10.99 -12.98
CA LEU A 54 -21.99 10.42 -12.08
C LEU A 54 -23.40 11.03 -12.26
N ILE A 55 -23.66 11.78 -13.34
CA ILE A 55 -24.95 12.43 -13.62
C ILE A 55 -25.60 11.92 -14.92
#